data_AF-A0A2N2MHN2-F1
#
_entry.id   AF-A0A2N2MHN2-F1
#
_cell.length_a   1.000
_cell.length_b   1.000
_cell.length_c   1.000
_cell.angle_alpha   90.00
_cell.angle_beta   90.00
_cell.angle_gamma   90.00
#
_symmetry.space_group_name_H-M   'P 1'
#
loop_
_entity.id
_entity.type
_entity.pdbx_description
1 polymer ?
#
loop_
_entity_poly.entity_id
_entity_poly.type
_entity_poly.pdbx_seq_one_letter_code
_entity_poly.pdbx_strand_id
1 'polypeptide(L)'
;MKLVRVVLGVVLLAFAVVLALLISGFVQDGLLMPVFRFFWLLRGYLGAIPQSALWGFAVIVVFSIALWSLGTVRIAFPSDWTRPQTVPGEVHQLAFWLRRIKRGAYQRWFVARTFADLAIDILRAQGVQVERRGHLSGPGWNPPADIQKYLEIAVYSTPASFGRQAKQAGLETDPEPQAVIEYLETYMMETSNEP
;
A
#
# COMPACT_ATOMS: atom_id res chain seq x y z
N MET A 1 45.61 22.84 50.09
CA MET A 1 44.89 22.58 48.81
C MET A 1 43.38 22.40 48.95
N LYS A 2 42.84 21.75 50.00
CA LYS A 2 41.38 21.58 50.17
C LYS A 2 40.61 22.91 50.35
N LEU A 3 41.16 23.83 51.13
CA LEU A 3 40.52 25.12 51.44
C LEU A 3 40.38 26.03 50.20
N VAL A 4 41.38 26.03 49.31
CA VAL A 4 41.34 26.77 48.03
C VAL A 4 40.23 26.25 47.12
N ARG A 5 40.00 24.93 47.06
CA ARG A 5 38.91 24.35 46.25
C ARG A 5 37.53 24.72 46.76
N VAL A 6 37.35 24.77 48.09
CA VAL A 6 36.08 25.19 48.70
C VAL A 6 35.81 26.67 48.42
N VAL A 7 36.80 27.53 48.61
CA VAL A 7 36.66 28.97 48.33
C VAL A 7 36.36 29.21 46.85
N LEU A 8 37.07 28.53 45.95
CA LEU A 8 36.81 28.63 44.50
C LEU A 8 35.39 28.17 44.16
N GLY A 9 34.92 27.08 44.75
CA GLY A 9 33.56 26.57 44.55
C GLY A 9 32.49 27.56 45.00
N VAL A 10 32.67 28.20 46.15
CA VAL A 10 31.72 29.21 46.68
C VAL A 10 31.69 30.45 45.78
N VAL A 11 32.86 30.93 45.31
CA VAL A 11 32.92 32.08 44.39
C VAL A 11 32.24 31.76 43.06
N LEU A 12 32.45 30.57 42.51
CA LEU A 12 31.86 30.16 41.24
C LEU A 12 30.33 29.99 41.38
N LEU A 13 29.86 29.45 42.51
CA LEU A 13 28.44 29.37 42.83
C LEU A 13 27.79 30.75 42.97
N ALA A 14 28.43 31.66 43.71
CA ALA A 14 27.96 33.04 43.85
C ALA A 14 27.88 33.75 42.48
N PHE A 15 28.90 33.54 41.63
CA PHE A 15 28.92 34.08 40.27
C PHE A 15 27.78 33.51 39.41
N ALA A 16 27.53 32.19 39.47
CA ALA A 16 26.44 31.55 38.75
C ALA A 16 25.06 32.08 39.18
N VAL A 17 24.85 32.31 40.49
CA VAL A 17 23.61 32.90 41.01
C VAL A 17 23.42 34.32 40.49
N VAL A 18 24.45 35.16 40.53
CA VAL A 18 24.38 36.54 40.00
C VAL A 18 24.07 36.52 38.50
N LEU A 19 24.73 35.64 37.74
CA LEU A 19 24.50 35.50 36.31
C LEU A 19 23.07 35.02 36.01
N ALA A 20 22.55 34.06 36.78
CA ALA A 20 21.19 33.57 36.65
C ALA A 20 20.16 34.68 36.94
N LEU A 21 20.39 35.51 37.95
CA LEU A 21 19.52 36.66 38.25
C LEU A 21 19.55 37.69 37.12
N LEU A 22 20.72 38.01 36.57
CA LEU A 22 20.86 38.97 35.47
C LEU A 22 20.17 38.47 34.19
N ILE A 23 20.34 37.19 33.86
CA ILE A 23 19.68 36.54 32.73
C ILE A 23 18.17 36.44 32.98
N SER A 24 17.73 36.18 34.21
CA SER A 24 16.31 36.03 34.52
C SER A 24 15.51 37.29 34.19
N GLY A 25 16.03 38.48 34.49
CA GLY A 25 15.40 39.74 34.12
C GLY A 25 15.29 39.91 32.60
N PHE A 26 16.38 39.61 31.88
CA PHE A 26 16.38 39.67 30.41
C PHE A 26 15.39 38.67 29.77
N VAL A 27 15.32 37.44 30.30
CA VAL A 27 14.40 36.40 29.78
C VAL A 27 12.95 36.75 30.11
N GLN A 28 12.68 37.25 31.32
CA GLN A 28 11.33 37.63 31.75
C GLN A 28 10.79 38.82 30.95
N ASP A 29 11.55 39.92 30.91
CA ASP A 29 11.08 41.15 30.27
C ASP A 29 11.25 41.12 28.75
N GLY A 30 12.35 40.53 28.27
CA GLY A 30 12.72 40.53 26.86
C GLY A 30 12.05 39.43 26.05
N LEU A 31 11.75 38.27 26.64
CA LEU A 31 11.24 37.11 25.90
C LEU A 31 9.85 36.66 26.36
N LEU A 32 9.66 36.46 27.66
CA LEU A 32 8.38 35.97 28.19
C LEU A 32 7.28 37.02 28.04
N MET A 33 7.52 38.27 28.44
CA MET A 33 6.50 39.32 28.39
C MET A 33 5.95 39.57 26.97
N PRO A 34 6.77 39.70 25.91
CA PRO A 34 6.23 39.87 24.55
C PRO A 34 5.49 38.62 24.06
N VAL A 35 5.95 37.42 24.40
CA VAL A 35 5.26 36.17 24.03
C VAL A 35 3.89 36.09 24.70
N PHE A 36 3.80 36.42 26.00
CA PHE A 36 2.52 36.45 26.71
C PHE A 36 1.58 37.52 26.15
N ARG A 37 2.07 38.72 25.87
CA ARG A 37 1.27 39.79 25.24
C ARG A 37 0.78 39.36 23.86
N PHE A 38 1.65 38.74 23.05
CA PHE A 38 1.28 38.21 21.75
C PHE A 38 0.20 37.13 21.86
N PHE A 39 0.37 36.18 22.78
CA PHE A 39 -0.62 35.12 23.01
C PHE A 39 -1.95 35.67 23.51
N TRP A 40 -1.92 36.67 24.38
CA TRP A 40 -3.11 37.34 24.88
C TRP A 40 -3.85 38.10 23.77
N LEU A 41 -3.13 38.83 22.93
CA LEU A 41 -3.69 39.49 21.74
C LEU A 41 -4.28 38.47 20.76
N LEU A 42 -3.56 37.38 20.49
CA LEU A 42 -4.02 36.32 19.59
C LEU A 42 -5.29 35.66 20.12
N ARG A 43 -5.33 35.35 21.42
CA ARG A 43 -6.52 34.81 22.08
C ARG A 43 -7.70 35.80 22.02
N GLY A 44 -7.45 37.08 22.25
CA GLY A 44 -8.47 38.13 22.13
C GLY A 44 -9.02 38.22 20.71
N TYR A 45 -8.14 38.19 19.72
CA TYR A 45 -8.52 38.21 18.30
C TYR A 45 -9.35 36.98 17.91
N LEU A 46 -8.92 35.78 18.32
CA LEU A 46 -9.67 34.54 18.07
C LEU A 46 -11.02 34.51 18.80
N GLY A 47 -11.09 35.05 20.01
CA GLY A 47 -12.33 35.16 20.78
C GLY A 47 -13.31 36.21 20.24
N ALA A 48 -12.82 37.21 19.53
CA ALA A 48 -13.65 38.21 18.85
C ALA A 48 -14.34 37.65 17.60
N ILE A 49 -13.89 36.51 17.08
CA ILE A 49 -14.54 35.86 15.95
C ILE A 49 -15.84 35.24 16.45
N PRO A 50 -17.01 35.67 15.93
CA PRO A 50 -18.28 35.09 16.35
C PRO A 50 -18.30 33.61 15.97
N GLN A 51 -18.77 32.76 16.88
CA GLN A 51 -18.81 31.31 16.70
C GLN A 51 -19.56 30.91 15.41
N SER A 52 -20.57 31.69 15.01
CA SER A 52 -21.29 31.51 13.75
C SER A 52 -20.42 31.70 12.50
N ALA A 53 -19.45 32.61 12.51
CA ALA A 53 -18.54 32.81 11.38
C ALA A 53 -17.60 31.60 11.20
N LEU A 54 -17.11 31.02 12.30
CA LEU A 54 -16.28 29.79 12.24
C LEU A 54 -17.06 28.62 11.66
N TRP A 55 -18.31 28.42 12.11
CA TRP A 55 -19.17 27.37 11.56
C TRP A 55 -19.53 27.64 10.10
N GLY A 56 -19.83 28.89 9.74
CA GLY A 56 -20.08 29.28 8.35
C GLY A 56 -18.89 28.97 7.45
N PHE A 57 -17.69 29.34 7.87
CA PHE A 57 -16.46 29.02 7.15
C PHE A 57 -16.26 27.50 7.00
N ALA A 58 -16.43 26.73 8.08
CA ALA A 58 -16.32 25.27 8.03
C ALA A 58 -17.31 24.64 7.05
N VAL A 59 -18.58 25.09 7.07
CA VAL A 59 -19.62 24.62 6.13
C VAL A 59 -19.25 24.96 4.70
N ILE A 60 -18.76 26.18 4.43
CA ILE A 60 -18.31 26.59 3.08
C ILE A 60 -17.15 25.71 2.59
N VAL A 61 -16.17 25.40 3.45
CA VAL A 61 -15.04 24.53 3.10
C VAL A 61 -15.53 23.12 2.77
N VAL A 62 -16.35 22.52 3.64
CA VAL A 62 -16.91 21.18 3.41
C VAL A 62 -17.76 21.14 2.14
N PHE A 63 -18.60 22.15 1.92
CA PHE A 63 -19.42 22.27 0.73
C PHE A 63 -18.57 22.41 -0.55
N SER A 64 -17.48 23.18 -0.51
CA SER A 64 -16.56 23.33 -1.63
C SER A 64 -15.86 22.02 -1.96
N ILE A 65 -15.41 21.27 -0.95
CA ILE A 65 -14.84 19.93 -1.11
C ILE A 65 -15.88 18.99 -1.73
N ALA A 66 -17.13 19.03 -1.25
CA ALA A 66 -18.21 18.21 -1.78
C ALA A 66 -18.50 18.51 -3.26
N LEU A 67 -18.58 19.79 -3.65
CA LEU A 67 -18.75 20.21 -5.05
C LEU A 67 -17.59 19.75 -5.93
N TRP A 68 -16.36 19.90 -5.44
CA TRP A 68 -15.18 19.48 -6.20
C TRP A 68 -15.09 17.96 -6.34
N SER A 69 -15.47 17.24 -5.29
CA SER A 69 -15.60 15.79 -5.30
C SER A 69 -16.66 15.35 -6.32
N LEU A 70 -17.82 16.00 -6.36
CA LEU A 70 -18.87 15.72 -7.34
C LEU A 70 -18.39 15.94 -8.78
N GLY A 71 -17.65 17.01 -9.05
CA GLY A 71 -17.10 17.28 -10.38
C GLY A 71 -16.03 16.28 -10.82
N THR A 72 -15.35 15.64 -9.87
CA THR A 72 -14.27 14.67 -10.14
C THR A 72 -14.83 13.25 -10.33
N VAL A 73 -15.98 12.94 -9.73
CA VAL A 73 -16.69 11.69 -10.00
C VAL A 73 -17.34 11.82 -11.38
N ARG A 74 -16.60 11.42 -12.43
CA ARG A 74 -17.21 11.05 -13.70
C ARG A 74 -18.09 9.83 -13.42
N ILE A 75 -19.37 10.07 -13.14
CA ILE A 75 -20.40 9.04 -13.21
C ILE A 75 -20.43 8.63 -14.67
N ALA A 76 -19.61 7.63 -15.02
CA ALA A 76 -19.72 6.95 -16.29
C ALA A 76 -21.07 6.24 -16.24
N PHE A 77 -22.11 6.91 -16.72
CA PHE A 77 -23.37 6.26 -17.03
C PHE A 77 -23.03 5.14 -18.03
N PRO A 78 -23.15 3.86 -17.66
CA PRO A 78 -22.98 2.80 -18.63
C PRO A 78 -24.11 2.96 -19.65
N SER A 79 -23.74 3.34 -20.88
CA SER A 79 -24.65 3.58 -22.01
C SER A 79 -25.34 2.30 -22.53
N ASP A 80 -25.31 1.20 -21.76
CA ASP A 80 -25.75 -0.13 -22.21
C ASP A 80 -26.85 -0.68 -21.30
N TRP A 81 -27.95 0.06 -21.18
CA TRP A 81 -29.20 -0.47 -20.62
C TRP A 81 -30.13 -0.94 -21.74
N THR A 82 -29.70 -1.96 -22.50
CA THR A 82 -30.58 -2.89 -23.24
C THR A 82 -29.77 -4.09 -23.76
N ARG A 83 -29.19 -4.89 -22.86
CA ARG A 83 -28.98 -6.32 -23.15
C ARG A 83 -29.31 -7.13 -21.91
N PRO A 84 -30.15 -8.17 -22.02
CA PRO A 84 -30.41 -9.06 -20.90
C PRO A 84 -29.06 -9.59 -20.39
N GLN A 85 -28.81 -9.41 -19.10
CA GLN A 85 -27.63 -9.93 -18.42
C GLN A 85 -27.65 -11.45 -18.52
N THR A 86 -27.04 -11.99 -19.57
CA THR A 86 -26.43 -13.31 -19.49
C THR A 86 -25.37 -13.21 -18.42
N VAL A 87 -25.60 -13.84 -17.26
CA VAL A 87 -24.59 -14.00 -16.22
C VAL A 87 -23.29 -14.39 -16.92
N PRO A 88 -22.25 -13.55 -16.91
CA PRO A 88 -21.02 -13.89 -17.61
C PRO A 88 -20.48 -15.15 -16.95
N GLY A 89 -20.51 -16.26 -17.70
CA GLY A 89 -19.95 -17.52 -17.25
C GLY A 89 -18.48 -17.33 -16.86
N GLU A 90 -17.96 -18.22 -16.02
CA GLU A 90 -16.61 -18.11 -15.45
C GLU A 90 -15.53 -17.90 -16.54
N VAL A 91 -15.71 -18.52 -17.71
CA VAL A 91 -14.87 -18.36 -18.90
C VAL A 91 -14.88 -16.93 -19.46
N HIS A 92 -16.03 -16.25 -19.45
CA HIS A 92 -16.14 -14.87 -19.95
C HIS A 92 -15.44 -13.89 -19.03
N GLN A 93 -15.49 -14.11 -17.71
CA GLN A 93 -14.75 -13.30 -16.75
C GLN A 93 -13.24 -13.47 -16.95
N LEU A 94 -12.77 -14.70 -17.11
CA LEU A 94 -11.35 -14.98 -17.37
C LEU A 94 -10.87 -14.28 -18.66
N ALA A 95 -11.64 -14.40 -19.75
CA ALA A 95 -11.33 -13.74 -21.03
C ALA A 95 -11.27 -12.20 -20.90
N PHE A 96 -12.13 -11.61 -20.08
CA PHE A 96 -12.11 -10.17 -19.80
C PHE A 96 -10.84 -9.74 -19.06
N TRP A 97 -10.39 -10.53 -18.08
CA TRP A 97 -9.15 -10.27 -17.34
C TRP A 97 -7.91 -10.46 -18.23
N LEU A 98 -7.88 -11.49 -19.07
CA LEU A 98 -6.81 -11.73 -20.05
C LEU A 98 -6.61 -10.54 -20.98
N ARG A 99 -7.69 -9.94 -21.50
CA ARG A 99 -7.61 -8.73 -22.35
C ARG A 99 -7.06 -7.51 -21.63
N ARG A 100 -7.10 -7.48 -20.29
CA ARG A 100 -6.68 -6.35 -19.46
C ARG A 100 -5.33 -6.56 -18.74
N ILE A 101 -4.64 -7.68 -18.95
CA ILE A 101 -3.33 -8.00 -18.35
C ILE A 101 -2.31 -6.86 -18.48
N LYS A 102 -2.31 -6.15 -19.62
CA LYS A 102 -1.35 -5.07 -19.89
C LYS A 102 -1.55 -3.81 -19.03
N ARG A 103 -2.66 -3.69 -18.28
CA ARG A 103 -3.05 -2.43 -17.60
C ARG A 103 -2.59 -2.27 -16.15
N GLY A 104 -1.98 -3.27 -15.50
CA GLY A 104 -1.48 -3.08 -14.14
C GLY A 104 -0.97 -4.34 -13.44
N ALA A 105 -0.18 -4.13 -12.38
CA ALA A 105 0.44 -5.21 -11.60
C ALA A 105 -0.58 -6.16 -10.96
N TYR A 106 -1.73 -5.62 -10.51
CA TYR A 106 -2.81 -6.43 -9.95
C TYR A 106 -3.39 -7.41 -10.97
N GLN A 107 -3.67 -6.96 -12.21
CA GLN A 107 -4.24 -7.85 -13.24
C GLN A 107 -3.26 -8.96 -13.61
N ARG A 108 -1.96 -8.65 -13.70
CA ARG A 108 -0.92 -9.64 -13.97
C ARG A 108 -0.85 -10.70 -12.87
N TRP A 109 -0.81 -10.25 -11.61
CA TRP A 109 -0.85 -11.16 -10.47
C TRP A 109 -2.12 -12.02 -10.46
N PHE A 110 -3.28 -11.44 -10.74
CA PHE A 110 -4.56 -12.17 -10.73
C PHE A 110 -4.58 -13.29 -11.79
N VAL A 111 -4.09 -13.01 -13.00
CA VAL A 111 -4.00 -14.03 -14.05
C VAL A 111 -2.98 -15.10 -13.69
N ALA A 112 -1.79 -14.72 -13.22
CA ALA A 112 -0.78 -15.66 -12.75
C ALA A 112 -1.33 -16.57 -11.66
N ARG A 113 -2.09 -15.98 -10.71
CA ARG A 113 -2.72 -16.69 -9.61
C ARG A 113 -3.76 -17.68 -10.09
N THR A 114 -4.58 -17.29 -11.07
CA THR A 114 -5.59 -18.16 -11.66
C THR A 114 -4.95 -19.37 -12.34
N PHE A 115 -3.84 -19.18 -13.07
CA PHE A 115 -3.11 -20.30 -13.67
C PHE A 115 -2.47 -21.21 -12.62
N ALA A 116 -1.95 -20.63 -11.54
CA ALA A 116 -1.38 -21.41 -10.45
C ALA A 116 -2.44 -22.23 -9.71
N ASP A 117 -3.61 -21.65 -9.42
CA ASP A 117 -4.72 -22.38 -8.81
C ASP A 117 -5.22 -23.49 -9.76
N LEU A 118 -5.29 -23.24 -11.07
CA LEU A 118 -5.61 -24.28 -12.07
C LEU A 118 -4.58 -25.42 -12.10
N ALA A 119 -3.29 -25.10 -12.08
CA ALA A 119 -2.23 -26.11 -12.03
C ALA A 119 -2.33 -26.99 -10.76
N ILE A 120 -2.63 -26.37 -9.62
CA ILE A 120 -2.86 -27.08 -8.36
C ILE A 120 -4.06 -28.02 -8.48
N ASP A 121 -5.16 -27.57 -9.08
CA ASP A 121 -6.36 -28.38 -9.22
C ASP A 121 -6.16 -29.56 -10.18
N ILE A 122 -5.39 -29.38 -11.27
CA ILE A 122 -4.97 -30.46 -12.17
C ILE A 122 -4.14 -31.51 -11.40
N LEU A 123 -3.12 -31.07 -10.66
CA LEU A 123 -2.28 -31.98 -9.86
C LEU A 123 -3.09 -32.72 -8.78
N ARG A 124 -4.06 -32.05 -8.15
CA ARG A 124 -4.97 -32.69 -7.18
C ARG A 124 -5.88 -33.72 -7.84
N ALA A 125 -6.37 -33.45 -9.04
CA ALA A 125 -7.20 -34.40 -9.79
C ALA A 125 -6.43 -35.70 -10.08
N GLN A 126 -5.11 -35.62 -10.22
CA GLN A 126 -4.21 -36.76 -10.38
C GLN A 126 -3.82 -37.43 -9.05
N GLY A 127 -4.43 -37.05 -7.93
CA GLY A 127 -4.18 -37.64 -6.61
C GLY A 127 -2.92 -37.12 -5.92
N VAL A 128 -2.26 -36.08 -6.45
CA VAL A 128 -1.09 -35.46 -5.80
C VAL A 128 -1.55 -34.52 -4.69
N GLN A 129 -1.05 -34.75 -3.47
CA GLN A 129 -1.24 -33.79 -2.39
C GLN A 129 -0.28 -32.60 -2.57
N VAL A 130 -0.75 -31.55 -3.23
CA VAL A 130 -0.02 -30.29 -3.33
C VAL A 130 -0.19 -29.52 -2.03
N GLU A 131 0.85 -29.52 -1.19
CA GLU A 131 0.89 -28.63 -0.02
C GLU A 131 0.91 -27.17 -0.48
N ARG A 132 0.05 -26.33 0.11
CA ARG A 132 -0.02 -24.88 -0.18
C ARG A 132 1.27 -24.10 0.09
N ARG A 133 2.31 -24.74 0.64
CA ARG A 133 3.65 -24.19 0.92
C ARG A 133 4.80 -24.95 0.23
N GLY A 134 4.48 -25.98 -0.56
CA GLY A 134 5.47 -26.79 -1.29
C GLY A 134 5.75 -26.25 -2.70
N HIS A 135 6.88 -26.67 -3.27
CA HIS A 135 7.10 -26.47 -4.71
C HIS A 135 6.03 -27.23 -5.49
N LEU A 136 5.59 -26.71 -6.64
CA LEU A 136 4.65 -27.42 -7.49
C LEU A 136 5.39 -28.62 -8.09
N SER A 137 5.11 -29.82 -7.59
CA SER A 137 5.72 -31.07 -8.04
C SER A 137 4.69 -32.20 -8.04
N GLY A 138 4.81 -33.10 -9.01
CA GLY A 138 3.91 -34.23 -9.21
C GLY A 138 4.43 -35.20 -10.28
N PRO A 139 3.78 -36.38 -10.46
CA PRO A 139 4.12 -37.32 -11.52
C PRO A 139 3.99 -36.67 -12.90
N GLY A 140 5.04 -36.76 -13.72
CA GLY A 140 5.09 -36.14 -15.05
C GLY A 140 5.16 -34.60 -15.05
N TRP A 141 5.14 -33.94 -13.89
CA TRP A 141 5.18 -32.48 -13.79
C TRP A 141 6.63 -31.99 -13.99
N ASN A 142 6.95 -31.59 -15.22
CA ASN A 142 8.25 -31.02 -15.57
C ASN A 142 8.08 -29.75 -16.43
N PRO A 143 7.53 -28.66 -15.86
CA PRO A 143 7.35 -27.41 -16.58
C PRO A 143 8.69 -26.77 -16.98
N PRO A 144 8.73 -26.02 -18.09
CA PRO A 144 9.84 -25.12 -18.39
C PRO A 144 10.13 -24.20 -17.19
N ALA A 145 11.42 -23.95 -16.92
CA ALA A 145 11.87 -23.27 -15.70
C ALA A 145 11.17 -21.91 -15.47
N ASP A 146 10.88 -21.17 -16.53
CA ASP A 146 10.22 -19.86 -16.44
C ASP A 146 8.73 -19.99 -16.05
N ILE A 147 8.03 -21.00 -16.59
CA ILE A 147 6.65 -21.30 -16.24
C ILE A 147 6.58 -21.79 -14.79
N GLN A 148 7.50 -22.65 -14.38
CA GLN A 148 7.57 -23.14 -13.00
C GLN A 148 7.71 -21.98 -12.01
N LYS A 149 8.72 -21.12 -12.22
CA LYS A 149 8.95 -19.94 -11.37
C LYS A 149 7.76 -19.01 -11.37
N TYR A 150 7.15 -18.78 -12.53
CA TYR A 150 6.00 -17.90 -12.65
C TYR A 150 4.81 -18.39 -11.82
N LEU A 151 4.47 -19.69 -11.93
CA LEU A 151 3.40 -20.30 -11.17
C LEU A 151 3.71 -20.30 -9.67
N GLU A 152 4.92 -20.69 -9.27
CA GLU A 152 5.34 -20.69 -7.85
C GLU A 152 5.26 -19.30 -7.23
N ILE A 153 5.77 -18.26 -7.91
CA ILE A 153 5.68 -16.88 -7.42
C ILE A 153 4.21 -16.44 -7.30
N ALA A 154 3.35 -16.82 -8.25
CA ALA A 154 1.93 -16.51 -8.16
C ALA A 154 1.23 -17.18 -6.98
N VAL A 155 1.65 -18.39 -6.57
CA VAL A 155 1.14 -19.06 -5.37
C VAL A 155 1.53 -18.31 -4.09
N TYR A 156 2.76 -17.79 -4.02
CA TYR A 156 3.35 -17.25 -2.78
C TYR A 156 3.36 -15.73 -2.66
N SER A 157 2.98 -15.02 -3.72
CA SER A 157 3.00 -13.56 -3.75
C SER A 157 1.65 -12.93 -3.43
N THR A 158 1.72 -11.68 -3.03
CA THR A 158 0.57 -10.77 -2.96
C THR A 158 0.55 -9.88 -4.20
N PRO A 159 -0.58 -9.23 -4.54
CA PRO A 159 -0.64 -8.33 -5.69
C PRO A 159 0.41 -7.21 -5.64
N ALA A 160 0.79 -6.76 -4.43
CA ALA A 160 1.79 -5.72 -4.22
C ALA A 160 3.23 -6.24 -4.34
N SER A 161 3.49 -7.51 -4.01
CA SER A 161 4.84 -8.09 -4.02
C SER A 161 5.19 -8.83 -5.30
N PHE A 162 4.20 -9.24 -6.10
CA PHE A 162 4.35 -10.05 -7.31
C PHE A 162 5.42 -9.52 -8.27
N GLY A 163 5.30 -8.26 -8.72
CA GLY A 163 6.24 -7.70 -9.69
C GLY A 163 7.68 -7.59 -9.17
N ARG A 164 7.87 -7.38 -7.86
CA ARG A 164 9.21 -7.36 -7.24
C ARG A 164 9.79 -8.77 -7.15
N GLN A 165 8.99 -9.75 -6.74
CA GLN A 165 9.41 -11.15 -6.61
C GLN A 165 9.72 -11.77 -7.98
N ALA A 166 8.88 -11.51 -8.99
CA ALA A 166 9.13 -11.93 -10.37
C ALA A 166 10.49 -11.42 -10.88
N LYS A 167 10.76 -10.12 -10.69
CA LYS A 167 12.04 -9.52 -11.07
C LYS A 167 13.24 -10.10 -10.29
N GLN A 168 13.08 -10.36 -8.99
CA GLN A 168 14.11 -10.99 -8.16
C GLN A 168 14.41 -12.43 -8.57
N ALA A 169 13.39 -13.16 -9.05
CA ALA A 169 13.53 -14.52 -9.55
C ALA A 169 14.13 -14.62 -10.97
N GLY A 170 14.46 -13.46 -11.58
CA GLY A 170 15.03 -13.38 -12.93
C GLY A 170 14.00 -13.49 -14.04
N LEU A 171 12.70 -13.35 -13.76
CA LEU A 171 11.67 -13.23 -14.79
C LEU A 171 11.74 -11.81 -15.36
N GLU A 172 12.55 -11.64 -16.40
CA GLU A 172 12.74 -10.34 -17.06
C GLU A 172 11.48 -9.90 -17.82
N THR A 173 10.71 -10.86 -18.33
CA THR A 173 9.40 -10.66 -18.94
C THR A 173 8.41 -11.70 -18.39
N ASP A 174 7.18 -11.27 -18.09
CA ASP A 174 6.11 -12.20 -17.72
C ASP A 174 5.92 -13.20 -18.88
N PRO A 175 5.92 -14.54 -18.65
CA PRO A 175 5.69 -15.51 -19.70
C PRO A 175 4.36 -15.22 -20.40
N GLU A 176 4.33 -15.43 -21.71
CA GLU A 176 3.11 -15.20 -22.48
C GLU A 176 2.00 -16.12 -21.94
N PRO A 177 0.80 -15.59 -21.60
CA PRO A 177 -0.30 -16.40 -21.07
C PRO A 177 -0.62 -17.62 -21.94
N GLN A 178 -0.44 -17.49 -23.26
CA GLN A 178 -0.66 -18.58 -24.21
C GLN A 178 0.29 -19.77 -23.97
N ALA A 179 1.57 -19.51 -23.68
CA ALA A 179 2.55 -20.57 -23.43
C ALA A 179 2.25 -21.33 -22.13
N VAL A 180 1.75 -20.63 -21.11
CA VAL A 180 1.32 -21.26 -19.84
C VAL A 180 0.09 -22.14 -20.08
N ILE A 181 -0.88 -21.66 -20.85
CA ILE A 181 -2.09 -22.42 -21.20
C ILE A 181 -1.73 -23.67 -22.00
N GLU A 182 -0.94 -23.52 -23.07
CA GLU A 182 -0.51 -24.62 -23.94
C GLU A 182 0.22 -25.72 -23.15
N TYR A 183 1.07 -25.33 -22.20
CA TYR A 183 1.73 -26.27 -21.32
C TYR A 183 0.72 -27.03 -20.43
N LEU A 184 -0.20 -26.32 -19.76
CA LEU A 184 -1.19 -26.95 -18.89
C LEU A 184 -2.14 -27.87 -19.67
N GLU A 185 -2.54 -27.48 -20.87
CA GLU A 185 -3.36 -28.31 -21.77
C GLU A 185 -2.61 -29.57 -22.21
N THR A 186 -1.34 -29.43 -22.63
CA THR A 186 -0.50 -30.57 -23.02
C THR A 186 -0.34 -31.55 -21.86
N TYR A 187 -0.07 -31.04 -20.66
CA TYR A 187 0.06 -31.86 -19.45
C TYR A 187 -1.24 -32.59 -19.10
N MET A 188 -2.40 -31.93 -19.23
CA MET A 188 -3.70 -32.58 -19.03
C MET A 188 -3.97 -33.68 -20.07
N MET A 189 -3.62 -33.46 -21.34
CA MET A 189 -3.82 -34.46 -22.39
C MET A 189 -2.92 -35.68 -22.20
N GLU A 190 -1.64 -35.47 -21.87
CA GLU A 190 -0.69 -36.55 -21.63
C GLU A 190 -1.13 -37.44 -20.48
N THR A 191 -1.53 -36.82 -19.36
CA THR A 191 -1.98 -37.57 -18.17
C THR A 191 -3.36 -38.21 -18.32
N SER A 192 -4.22 -37.72 -19.22
CA SER A 192 -5.49 -38.38 -19.53
C SER A 192 -5.36 -39.65 -20.38
N ASN A 193 -4.19 -39.85 -21.03
CA ASN A 193 -3.93 -40.97 -21.93
C ASN A 193 -3.14 -42.13 -21.27
N GLU A 194 -2.69 -41.97 -20.02
CA GLU A 194 -2.13 -43.08 -19.23
C GLU A 194 -3.25 -43.79 -18.44
N PRO A 195 -3.62 -45.04 -18.80
CA PRO A 195 -4.68 -45.79 -18.14
C PRO A 195 -4.28 -46.38 -16.78
#